data_AF-A0A3S2UQR1-F1
#
_entry.id   AF-A0A3S2UQR1-F1
#
_cell.length_a   1.000
_cell.length_b   1.000
_cell.length_c   1.000
_cell.angle_alpha   90.00
_cell.angle_beta   90.00
_cell.angle_gamma   90.00
#
_symmetry.space_group_name_H-M   'P 1'
#
loop_
_entity.id
_entity.type
_entity.pdbx_description
1 polymer ?
#
loop_
_entity_poly.entity_id
_entity_poly.type
_entity_poly.pdbx_seq_one_letter_code
_entity_poly.pdbx_strand_id
1 'polypeptide(L)'
;MSKWGDRLKKVELLAQTFQSNPLTTRYKPRLWPCEPSSVWKLFPRQSMAMSFAQSCKETVHVFALEKEKASLGQRIFLVTSYSELWHYYKTYPQSLMHCYEVIPEGAVCKLYFDLEFHKPSNRGADGKSIVLLLIKYVCEKLMDIYGIECSEKNVLNLDSSTEDKFSRHLIFILPNAAFKDNIHVDALPRFLSLSSVNHHVASASAAQPSIDAGGSSTSPAPLDHS
;
A
#
# COMPACT_ATOMS: atom_id res chain seq x y z
N MET A 1 21.66 -11.14 37.08
CA MET A 1 20.45 -10.31 37.27
C MET A 1 20.06 -9.45 36.06
N SER A 2 21.01 -8.97 35.22
CA SER A 2 20.73 -8.16 34.00
C SER A 2 19.71 -8.78 33.02
N LYS A 3 19.82 -10.09 32.78
CA LYS A 3 19.02 -10.84 31.80
C LYS A 3 17.50 -10.85 32.06
N TRP A 4 17.08 -10.61 33.31
CA TRP A 4 15.66 -10.58 33.69
C TRP A 4 15.03 -9.21 33.44
N GLY A 5 15.75 -8.13 33.76
CA GLY A 5 15.32 -6.77 33.49
C GLY A 5 15.11 -6.51 31.99
N ASP A 6 16.02 -7.03 31.15
CA ASP A 6 15.90 -6.91 29.69
C ASP A 6 14.70 -7.69 29.14
N ARG A 7 14.42 -8.89 29.68
CA ARG A 7 13.21 -9.66 29.33
C ARG A 7 11.94 -8.92 29.71
N LEU A 8 11.90 -8.31 30.91
CA LEU A 8 10.72 -7.58 31.38
C LEU A 8 10.42 -6.39 30.46
N LYS A 9 11.43 -5.57 30.15
CA LYS A 9 11.31 -4.46 29.20
C LYS A 9 10.84 -4.91 27.83
N LYS A 10 11.34 -6.04 27.33
CA LYS A 10 10.91 -6.61 26.04
C LYS A 10 9.44 -7.04 26.08
N VAL A 11 9.00 -7.67 27.16
CA VAL A 11 7.61 -8.09 27.33
C VAL A 11 6.68 -6.88 27.42
N GLU A 12 7.07 -5.84 28.14
CA GLU A 12 6.30 -4.61 28.29
C GLU A 12 6.18 -3.85 26.97
N LEU A 13 7.28 -3.75 26.21
CA LEU A 13 7.27 -3.19 24.85
C LEU A 13 6.36 -3.99 23.91
N LEU A 14 6.41 -5.32 23.98
CA LEU A 14 5.52 -6.18 23.19
C LEU A 14 4.06 -5.97 23.59
N ALA A 15 3.75 -5.88 24.88
CA ALA A 15 2.39 -5.63 25.37
C ALA A 15 1.83 -4.29 24.87
N GLN A 16 2.64 -3.21 24.93
CA GLN A 16 2.28 -1.90 24.37
C GLN A 16 2.08 -1.97 22.84
N THR A 17 2.94 -2.73 22.15
CA THR A 17 2.81 -2.97 20.70
C THR A 17 1.53 -3.73 20.38
N PHE A 18 1.14 -4.71 21.18
CA PHE A 18 -0.11 -5.46 21.01
C PHE A 18 -1.35 -4.62 21.32
N GLN A 19 -1.29 -3.71 22.29
CA GLN A 19 -2.39 -2.79 22.58
C GLN A 19 -2.62 -1.81 21.42
N SER A 20 -1.54 -1.31 20.82
CA SER A 20 -1.61 -0.41 19.65
C SER A 20 -1.91 -1.14 18.33
N ASN A 21 -1.55 -2.42 18.22
CA ASN A 21 -1.73 -3.25 17.03
C ASN A 21 -2.32 -4.61 17.44
N PRO A 22 -3.64 -4.68 17.74
CA PRO A 22 -4.26 -5.92 18.17
C PRO A 22 -4.12 -6.98 17.08
N LEU A 23 -3.68 -8.18 17.46
CA LEU A 23 -3.67 -9.32 16.55
C LEU A 23 -5.09 -9.70 16.15
N THR A 24 -5.22 -10.30 14.97
CA THR A 24 -6.45 -10.95 14.55
C THR A 24 -6.89 -12.00 15.57
N THR A 25 -8.19 -12.23 15.65
CA THR A 25 -8.79 -13.22 16.57
C THR A 25 -8.07 -14.56 16.42
N ARG A 26 -7.60 -15.12 17.55
CA ARG A 26 -6.92 -16.41 17.56
C ARG A 26 -7.86 -17.47 16.97
N TYR A 27 -7.32 -18.32 16.10
CA TYR A 27 -8.02 -19.49 15.60
C TYR A 27 -8.56 -20.33 16.77
N LYS A 28 -9.85 -20.64 16.73
CA LYS A 28 -10.53 -21.49 17.70
C LYS A 28 -11.11 -22.70 16.95
N PRO A 29 -10.56 -23.91 17.16
CA PRO A 29 -11.13 -25.10 16.55
C PRO A 29 -12.56 -25.30 17.08
N ARG A 30 -13.52 -25.41 16.17
CA ARG A 30 -14.93 -25.65 16.51
C ARG A 30 -15.16 -27.13 16.79
N LEU A 31 -15.84 -27.45 17.89
CA LEU A 31 -16.10 -28.83 18.30
C LEU A 31 -17.47 -29.29 17.78
N TRP A 32 -17.45 -30.37 17.00
CA TRP A 32 -18.67 -31.07 16.60
C TRP A 32 -19.15 -31.97 17.75
N PRO A 33 -20.47 -32.07 18.07
CA PRO A 33 -21.63 -31.57 17.32
C PRO A 33 -22.14 -30.19 17.75
N CYS A 34 -21.50 -29.55 18.74
CA CYS A 34 -22.01 -28.32 19.37
C CYS A 34 -21.85 -27.06 18.51
N GLU A 35 -20.94 -27.05 17.54
CA GLU A 35 -20.70 -25.90 16.66
C GLU A 35 -20.69 -26.31 15.17
N PRO A 36 -21.28 -25.50 14.27
CA PRO A 36 -21.18 -25.73 12.83
C PRO A 36 -19.72 -25.64 12.39
N SER A 37 -19.31 -26.48 11.43
CA SER A 37 -17.97 -26.47 10.88
C SER A 37 -17.61 -25.09 10.31
N SER A 38 -16.36 -24.66 10.53
CA SER A 38 -15.85 -23.42 9.97
C SER A 38 -15.97 -23.41 8.44
N VAL A 39 -16.24 -22.23 7.88
CA VAL A 39 -16.38 -22.07 6.42
C VAL A 39 -15.03 -22.29 5.74
N TRP A 40 -14.93 -23.37 4.95
CA TRP A 40 -13.81 -23.66 4.06
C TRP A 40 -14.34 -24.30 2.77
N LYS A 41 -14.66 -23.49 1.76
CA LYS A 41 -15.31 -23.96 0.53
C LYS A 41 -14.59 -23.49 -0.73
N LEU A 42 -14.43 -24.40 -1.69
CA LEU A 42 -13.79 -24.13 -2.98
C LEU A 42 -14.83 -24.01 -4.08
N PHE A 43 -14.60 -23.08 -5.01
CA PHE A 43 -15.46 -22.79 -6.15
C PHE A 43 -14.62 -22.65 -7.43
N PRO A 44 -15.11 -23.17 -8.56
CA PRO A 44 -14.40 -23.07 -9.84
C PRO A 44 -14.50 -21.68 -10.49
N ARG A 45 -15.47 -20.85 -10.08
CA ARG A 45 -15.72 -19.51 -10.65
C ARG A 45 -15.76 -18.46 -9.55
N GLN A 46 -15.18 -17.29 -9.82
CA GLN A 46 -15.15 -16.16 -8.90
C GLN A 46 -16.56 -15.73 -8.50
N SER A 47 -17.47 -15.58 -9.47
CA SER A 47 -18.85 -15.16 -9.20
C SER A 47 -19.58 -16.08 -8.23
N MET A 48 -19.37 -17.39 -8.33
CA MET A 48 -19.96 -18.36 -7.39
C MET A 48 -19.41 -18.19 -5.98
N ALA A 49 -18.10 -17.98 -5.84
CA ALA A 49 -17.47 -17.71 -4.55
C ALA A 49 -17.99 -16.41 -3.93
N MET A 50 -18.14 -15.35 -4.74
CA MET A 50 -18.67 -14.06 -4.30
C MET A 50 -20.13 -14.17 -3.83
N SER A 51 -21.01 -14.81 -4.61
CA SER A 51 -22.40 -15.02 -4.21
C SER A 51 -22.51 -15.85 -2.94
N PHE A 52 -21.66 -16.88 -2.80
CA PHE A 52 -21.62 -17.67 -1.57
C PHE A 52 -21.18 -16.83 -0.37
N ALA A 53 -20.10 -16.06 -0.50
CA ALA A 53 -19.60 -15.17 0.56
C ALA A 53 -20.66 -14.15 1.00
N GLN A 54 -21.42 -13.58 0.06
CA GLN A 54 -22.52 -12.66 0.34
C GLN A 54 -23.70 -13.33 1.08
N SER A 55 -23.94 -14.63 0.82
CA SER A 55 -25.00 -15.40 1.48
C SER A 55 -24.62 -15.90 2.89
N CYS A 56 -23.33 -15.82 3.24
CA CYS A 56 -22.83 -16.28 4.54
C CYS A 56 -23.22 -15.31 5.66
N LYS A 57 -23.67 -15.87 6.79
CA LYS A 57 -23.86 -15.11 8.04
C LYS A 57 -22.55 -14.80 8.75
N GLU A 58 -21.53 -15.62 8.53
CA GLU A 58 -20.20 -15.46 9.10
C GLU A 58 -19.36 -14.51 8.25
N THR A 59 -18.43 -13.79 8.89
CA THR A 59 -17.47 -12.91 8.20
C THR A 59 -16.45 -13.75 7.44
N VAL A 60 -16.67 -13.91 6.13
CA VAL A 60 -15.83 -14.66 5.21
C VAL A 60 -15.33 -13.78 4.07
N HIS A 61 -14.22 -14.20 3.47
CA HIS A 61 -13.55 -13.50 2.37
C HIS A 61 -13.23 -14.50 1.26
N VAL A 62 -12.99 -13.96 0.06
CA VAL A 62 -12.70 -14.75 -1.13
C VAL A 62 -11.21 -14.65 -1.45
N PHE A 63 -10.59 -15.81 -1.66
CA PHE A 63 -9.19 -15.93 -2.05
C PHE A 63 -9.09 -16.70 -3.35
N ALA A 64 -8.24 -16.26 -4.28
CA ALA A 64 -7.90 -17.00 -5.47
C ALA A 64 -6.63 -17.83 -5.22
N LEU A 65 -6.69 -19.12 -5.51
CA LEU A 65 -5.57 -20.05 -5.38
C LEU A 65 -5.12 -20.47 -6.78
N GLU A 66 -3.85 -20.26 -7.10
CA GLU A 66 -3.21 -20.84 -8.28
C GLU A 66 -2.58 -22.18 -7.93
N LYS A 67 -2.80 -23.18 -8.77
CA LYS A 67 -2.25 -24.53 -8.58
C LYS A 67 -0.97 -24.65 -9.40
N GLU A 68 0.15 -24.94 -8.76
CA GLU A 68 1.47 -25.09 -9.40
C GLU A 68 1.48 -26.06 -10.60
N LYS A 69 0.58 -27.05 -10.62
CA LYS A 69 0.48 -28.08 -11.66
C LYS A 69 -0.66 -27.87 -12.68
N ALA A 70 -1.42 -26.79 -12.57
CA ALA A 70 -2.47 -26.47 -13.54
C ALA A 70 -1.88 -25.71 -14.74
N SER A 71 -2.62 -25.61 -15.84
CA SER A 71 -2.27 -24.69 -16.92
C SER A 71 -2.14 -23.27 -16.37
N LEU A 72 -1.14 -22.53 -16.87
CA LEU A 72 -0.84 -21.16 -16.44
C LEU A 72 -2.11 -20.31 -16.36
N GLY A 73 -2.34 -19.69 -15.20
CA GLY A 73 -3.44 -18.76 -14.96
C GLY A 73 -4.78 -19.38 -14.54
N GLN A 74 -4.91 -20.71 -14.44
CA GLN A 74 -6.13 -21.30 -13.89
C GLN A 74 -6.19 -21.12 -12.37
N ARG A 75 -7.28 -20.50 -11.90
CA ARG A 75 -7.54 -20.19 -10.49
C ARG A 75 -8.74 -20.97 -9.97
N ILE A 76 -8.66 -21.42 -8.72
CA ILE A 76 -9.80 -21.88 -7.94
C ILE A 76 -10.04 -20.90 -6.78
N PHE A 77 -11.29 -20.68 -6.41
CA PHE A 77 -11.66 -19.65 -5.43
C PHE A 77 -12.04 -20.29 -4.10
N LEU A 78 -11.31 -19.95 -3.05
CA LEU A 78 -11.57 -20.36 -1.67
C LEU A 78 -12.40 -19.29 -0.95
N VAL A 79 -13.44 -19.71 -0.24
CA VAL A 79 -14.18 -18.86 0.70
C VAL A 79 -13.92 -19.35 2.12
N THR A 80 -13.34 -18.48 2.94
CA THR A 80 -13.04 -18.76 4.36
C THR A 80 -12.81 -17.46 5.14
N SER A 81 -12.62 -17.53 6.46
CA SER A 81 -12.24 -16.37 7.28
C SER A 81 -10.72 -16.20 7.33
N TYR A 82 -10.23 -14.99 7.66
CA TYR A 82 -8.79 -14.75 7.79
C TYR A 82 -8.12 -15.63 8.86
N SER A 83 -8.80 -15.89 9.99
CA SER A 83 -8.25 -16.72 11.07
C SER A 83 -8.08 -18.18 10.65
N GLU A 84 -9.04 -18.71 9.89
CA GLU A 84 -9.01 -20.06 9.32
C GLU A 84 -7.90 -20.15 8.26
N LEU A 85 -7.88 -19.21 7.31
CA LEU A 85 -6.83 -19.15 6.29
C LEU A 85 -5.44 -19.12 6.92
N TRP A 86 -5.20 -18.23 7.89
CA TRP A 86 -3.90 -18.08 8.53
C TRP A 86 -3.45 -19.34 9.29
N HIS A 87 -4.39 -20.08 9.89
CA HIS A 87 -4.09 -21.34 10.56
C HIS A 87 -3.54 -22.39 9.58
N TYR A 88 -4.23 -22.60 8.47
CA TYR A 88 -3.82 -23.57 7.45
C TYR A 88 -2.61 -23.10 6.64
N TYR A 89 -2.54 -21.81 6.31
CA TYR A 89 -1.43 -21.21 5.58
C TYR A 89 -0.08 -21.41 6.29
N LYS A 90 -0.05 -21.21 7.61
CA LYS A 90 1.17 -21.44 8.41
C LYS A 90 1.57 -22.92 8.50
N THR A 91 0.59 -23.82 8.44
CA THR A 91 0.82 -25.26 8.62
C THR A 91 1.23 -25.92 7.30
N TYR A 92 0.66 -25.45 6.19
CA TYR A 92 0.83 -26.03 4.85
C TYR A 92 1.22 -24.96 3.82
N PRO A 93 2.38 -24.30 3.98
CA PRO A 93 2.76 -23.17 3.14
C PRO A 93 2.75 -23.52 1.65
N GLN A 94 3.36 -24.65 1.26
CA GLN A 94 3.47 -25.09 -0.14
C GLN A 94 2.11 -25.21 -0.86
N SER A 95 1.06 -25.66 -0.17
CA SER A 95 -0.26 -25.85 -0.80
C SER A 95 -1.03 -24.55 -1.01
N LEU A 96 -0.62 -23.47 -0.35
CA LEU A 96 -1.28 -22.15 -0.38
C LEU A 96 -0.34 -21.03 -0.83
N MET A 97 0.85 -21.35 -1.36
CA MET A 97 1.87 -20.36 -1.73
C MET A 97 1.36 -19.29 -2.71
N HIS A 98 0.52 -19.68 -3.67
CA HIS A 98 -0.04 -18.77 -4.67
C HIS A 98 -1.47 -18.38 -4.34
N CYS A 99 -1.63 -17.75 -3.17
CA CYS A 99 -2.90 -17.27 -2.65
C CYS A 99 -3.02 -15.75 -2.82
N TYR A 100 -4.09 -15.30 -3.46
CA TYR A 100 -4.38 -13.91 -3.73
C TYR A 100 -5.69 -13.52 -3.06
N GLU A 101 -5.70 -12.37 -2.38
CA GLU A 101 -6.94 -11.79 -1.87
C GLU A 101 -7.76 -11.21 -3.03
N VAL A 102 -9.05 -11.53 -3.08
CA VAL A 102 -9.97 -10.93 -4.03
C VAL A 102 -10.66 -9.76 -3.33
N ILE A 103 -10.36 -8.54 -3.74
CA ILE A 103 -11.03 -7.33 -3.24
C ILE A 103 -12.42 -7.27 -3.89
N PRO A 104 -13.53 -7.35 -3.13
CA PRO A 104 -14.86 -7.24 -3.69
C PRO A 104 -15.10 -5.87 -4.32
N GLU A 105 -15.80 -5.86 -5.45
CA GLU A 105 -16.26 -4.60 -6.05
C GLU A 105 -17.21 -3.87 -5.08
N GLY A 106 -16.99 -2.57 -4.91
CA GLY A 106 -17.79 -1.73 -4.01
C GLY A 106 -17.52 -1.93 -2.52
N ALA A 107 -16.57 -2.79 -2.13
CA ALA A 107 -16.18 -2.96 -0.74
C ALA A 107 -15.14 -1.93 -0.31
N VAL A 108 -15.31 -1.43 0.91
CA VAL A 108 -14.35 -0.55 1.59
C VAL A 108 -12.97 -1.22 1.61
N CYS A 109 -11.95 -0.48 1.20
CA CYS A 109 -10.58 -1.00 1.12
C CYS A 109 -9.55 0.00 1.66
N LYS A 110 -8.37 -0.52 1.98
CA LYS A 110 -7.22 0.33 2.33
C LYS A 110 -6.64 0.94 1.06
N LEU A 111 -5.92 2.05 1.19
CA LEU A 111 -5.07 2.54 0.11
C LEU A 111 -3.90 1.56 -0.08
N TYR A 112 -3.71 1.08 -1.31
CA TYR A 112 -2.61 0.18 -1.66
C TYR A 112 -1.98 0.57 -2.98
N PHE A 113 -0.71 0.21 -3.15
CA PHE A 113 0.04 0.37 -4.40
C PHE A 113 0.73 -0.92 -4.76
N ASP A 114 0.72 -1.24 -6.05
CA ASP A 114 1.55 -2.28 -6.65
C ASP A 114 2.61 -1.60 -7.52
N LEU A 115 3.87 -1.70 -7.10
CA LEU A 115 4.98 -0.97 -7.70
C LEU A 115 5.93 -1.94 -8.36
N GLU A 116 6.08 -1.82 -9.68
CA GLU A 116 6.99 -2.67 -10.42
C GLU A 116 7.74 -1.94 -11.54
N PHE A 117 8.99 -2.37 -11.78
CA PHE A 117 9.74 -2.00 -12.99
C PHE A 117 10.84 -3.04 -13.29
N HIS A 118 11.22 -3.13 -14.57
CA HIS A 118 12.31 -3.99 -15.01
C HIS A 118 13.67 -3.35 -14.70
N LYS A 119 14.47 -3.97 -13.82
CA LYS A 119 15.74 -3.42 -13.33
C LYS A 119 16.79 -3.25 -14.43
N PRO A 120 17.04 -4.23 -15.33
CA PRO A 120 18.03 -4.06 -16.40
C PRO A 120 17.73 -2.90 -17.36
N SER A 121 16.46 -2.56 -17.56
CA SER A 121 16.03 -1.40 -18.36
C SER A 121 16.10 -0.07 -17.60
N ASN A 122 16.21 -0.09 -16.28
CA ASN A 122 16.15 1.09 -15.42
C ASN A 122 17.38 1.15 -14.50
N ARG A 123 18.59 1.04 -15.08
CA ARG A 123 19.86 0.90 -14.32
C ARG A 123 20.17 2.06 -13.37
N GLY A 124 19.62 3.25 -13.61
CA GLY A 124 19.77 4.42 -12.74
C GLY A 124 18.67 4.58 -11.69
N ALA A 125 17.65 3.73 -11.68
CA ALA A 125 16.53 3.85 -10.76
C ALA A 125 16.89 3.27 -9.39
N ASP A 126 16.90 4.12 -8.37
CA ASP A 126 16.94 3.67 -6.98
C ASP A 126 15.51 3.40 -6.47
N GLY A 127 15.09 2.13 -6.58
CA GLY A 127 13.75 1.70 -6.15
C GLY A 127 13.45 1.98 -4.67
N LYS A 128 14.45 2.02 -3.78
CA LYS A 128 14.21 2.35 -2.36
C LYS A 128 13.88 3.82 -2.22
N SER A 129 14.66 4.70 -2.85
CA SER A 129 14.41 6.14 -2.83
C SER A 129 13.07 6.50 -3.50
N ILE A 130 12.73 5.85 -4.62
CA ILE A 130 11.44 6.05 -5.30
C ILE A 130 10.27 5.72 -4.36
N VAL A 131 10.33 4.59 -3.64
CA VAL A 131 9.28 4.20 -2.68
C VAL A 131 9.16 5.20 -1.54
N LEU A 132 10.28 5.66 -0.98
CA LEU A 132 10.26 6.66 0.10
C LEU A 132 9.65 7.99 -0.35
N LEU A 133 10.03 8.47 -1.54
CA LEU A 133 9.47 9.68 -2.13
C LEU A 133 7.97 9.55 -2.39
N LEU A 134 7.54 8.40 -2.93
CA LEU A 134 6.12 8.13 -3.15
C LEU A 134 5.33 8.13 -1.84
N ILE A 135 5.82 7.45 -0.79
CA ILE A 135 5.14 7.40 0.51
C ILE A 135 4.99 8.81 1.09
N LYS A 136 6.07 9.61 1.10
CA LYS A 136 6.04 10.99 1.61
C LYS A 136 5.01 11.84 0.86
N TYR A 137 5.06 11.79 -0.47
CA TYR A 137 4.14 12.54 -1.31
C TYR A 137 2.67 12.13 -1.10
N VAL A 138 2.40 10.83 -0.97
CA VAL A 138 1.05 10.34 -0.67
C VAL A 138 0.59 10.80 0.71
N CYS A 139 1.46 10.75 1.73
CA CYS A 139 1.14 11.23 3.07
C CYS A 139 0.80 12.73 3.08
N GLU A 140 1.59 13.56 2.40
CA GLU A 140 1.31 14.99 2.23
C GLU A 140 -0.07 15.22 1.61
N LYS A 141 -0.41 14.44 0.58
CA LYS A 141 -1.67 14.62 -0.15
C LYS A 141 -2.88 14.08 0.61
N LEU A 142 -2.71 13.04 1.41
CA LEU A 142 -3.73 12.58 2.35
C LEU A 142 -4.04 13.68 3.39
N MET A 143 -3.02 14.39 3.85
CA MET A 143 -3.20 15.53 4.74
C MET A 143 -3.88 16.71 4.02
N ASP A 144 -3.39 17.11 2.84
CA ASP A 144 -3.93 18.26 2.09
C ASP A 144 -5.41 18.11 1.72
N ILE A 145 -5.80 16.92 1.25
CA ILE A 145 -7.13 16.68 0.66
C ILE A 145 -8.13 16.21 1.73
N TYR A 146 -7.68 15.36 2.65
CA TYR A 146 -8.57 14.66 3.59
C TYR A 146 -8.29 14.99 5.05
N GLY A 147 -7.23 15.75 5.37
CA GLY A 147 -6.82 16.04 6.74
C GLY A 147 -6.32 14.81 7.50
N ILE A 148 -5.85 13.78 6.79
CA ILE A 148 -5.40 12.52 7.40
C ILE A 148 -3.89 12.58 7.62
N GLU A 149 -3.48 12.55 8.89
CA GLU A 149 -2.09 12.43 9.27
C GLU A 149 -1.60 10.98 9.05
N CYS A 150 -0.52 10.83 8.28
CA CYS A 150 0.08 9.54 7.96
C CYS A 150 1.59 9.67 7.84
N SER A 151 2.31 8.60 8.19
CA SER A 151 3.77 8.51 8.09
C SER A 151 4.20 7.17 7.50
N GLU A 152 5.49 7.02 7.21
CA GLU A 152 6.07 5.74 6.78
C GLU A 152 5.76 4.57 7.73
N LYS A 153 5.57 4.84 9.03
CA LYS A 153 5.22 3.82 10.04
C LYS A 153 3.83 3.22 9.83
N ASN A 154 2.96 3.94 9.13
CA ASN A 154 1.61 3.51 8.80
C ASN A 154 1.57 2.71 7.49
N VAL A 155 2.72 2.46 6.85
CA VAL A 155 2.78 1.77 5.55
C VAL A 155 3.42 0.40 5.72
N LEU A 156 2.65 -0.66 5.44
CA LEU A 156 3.18 -1.99 5.30
C LEU A 156 3.84 -2.13 3.92
N ASN A 157 5.15 -2.29 3.91
CA ASN A 157 5.97 -2.42 2.71
C ASN A 157 6.41 -3.88 2.52
N LEU A 158 5.86 -4.54 1.49
CA LEU A 158 6.11 -5.93 1.15
C LEU A 158 7.02 -6.00 -0.08
N ASP A 159 8.19 -6.62 0.05
CA ASP A 159 9.17 -6.75 -1.03
C ASP A 159 9.11 -8.13 -1.67
N SER A 160 8.88 -8.15 -2.99
CA SER A 160 8.90 -9.35 -3.84
C SER A 160 9.88 -9.20 -5.01
N SER A 161 10.84 -8.28 -4.89
CA SER A 161 11.81 -8.00 -5.95
C SER A 161 12.74 -9.20 -6.21
N THR A 162 13.02 -9.45 -7.50
CA THR A 162 14.02 -10.42 -7.97
C THR A 162 15.25 -9.69 -8.53
N GLU A 163 16.23 -10.40 -9.09
CA GLU A 163 17.38 -9.78 -9.74
C GLU A 163 16.96 -8.90 -10.92
N ASP A 164 15.98 -9.33 -11.71
CA ASP A 164 15.53 -8.65 -12.93
C ASP A 164 14.34 -7.72 -12.72
N LYS A 165 13.53 -7.95 -11.68
CA LYS A 165 12.29 -7.20 -11.43
C LYS A 165 12.34 -6.51 -10.08
N PHE A 166 12.08 -5.21 -10.06
CA PHE A 166 11.66 -4.52 -8.85
C PHE A 166 10.16 -4.75 -8.66
N SER A 167 9.74 -5.16 -7.47
CA SER A 167 8.34 -5.48 -7.18
C SER A 167 8.05 -5.25 -5.70
N ARG A 168 7.21 -4.27 -5.37
CA ARG A 168 6.81 -3.96 -3.99
C ARG A 168 5.33 -3.64 -3.88
N HIS A 169 4.69 -4.19 -2.85
CA HIS A 169 3.33 -3.80 -2.48
C HIS A 169 3.36 -2.89 -1.25
N LEU A 170 2.71 -1.75 -1.35
CA LEU A 170 2.51 -0.85 -0.22
C LEU A 170 1.05 -0.92 0.22
N ILE A 171 0.80 -1.10 1.51
CA ILE A 171 -0.55 -1.06 2.08
C ILE A 171 -0.57 -0.03 3.20
N PHE A 172 -1.35 1.04 3.04
CA PHE A 172 -1.48 2.12 4.01
C PHE A 172 -2.50 1.73 5.09
N ILE A 173 -2.03 1.61 6.31
CA ILE A 173 -2.79 1.30 7.52
C ILE A 173 -3.13 2.64 8.20
N LEU A 174 -4.12 3.33 7.63
CA LEU A 174 -4.59 4.62 8.12
C LEU A 174 -5.49 4.42 9.35
N PRO A 175 -5.23 5.09 10.49
CA PRO A 175 -6.11 5.01 11.65
C PRO A 175 -7.48 5.61 11.32
N ASN A 176 -8.55 4.86 11.56
CA ASN A 176 -9.94 5.31 11.41
C ASN A 176 -10.32 5.82 10.00
N ALA A 177 -9.54 5.48 8.97
CA ALA A 177 -9.80 5.90 7.59
C ALA A 177 -9.64 4.72 6.63
N ALA A 178 -10.51 4.68 5.64
CA ALA A 178 -10.48 3.73 4.54
C ALA A 178 -11.14 4.36 3.31
N PHE A 179 -10.81 3.86 2.13
CA PHE A 179 -11.44 4.28 0.89
C PHE A 179 -12.73 3.51 0.66
N LYS A 180 -13.70 4.16 0.04
CA LYS A 180 -15.03 3.59 -0.23
C LYS A 180 -14.94 2.28 -1.02
N ASP A 181 -14.07 2.24 -2.03
CA ASP A 181 -13.77 1.08 -2.84
C ASP A 181 -12.45 1.28 -3.60
N ASN A 182 -12.02 0.23 -4.33
CA ASN A 182 -10.80 0.24 -5.12
C ASN A 182 -10.84 1.23 -6.30
N ILE A 183 -12.02 1.57 -6.83
CA ILE A 183 -12.16 2.56 -7.91
C ILE A 183 -11.77 3.96 -7.38
N HIS A 184 -12.14 4.27 -6.13
CA HIS A 184 -11.73 5.53 -5.50
C HIS A 184 -10.23 5.58 -5.17
N VAL A 185 -9.63 4.42 -4.85
CA VAL A 185 -8.16 4.31 -4.70
C VAL A 185 -7.48 4.60 -6.04
N ASP A 186 -7.94 4.01 -7.14
CA ASP A 186 -7.36 4.18 -8.48
C ASP A 186 -7.55 5.59 -9.06
N ALA A 187 -8.47 6.38 -8.51
CA ALA A 187 -8.64 7.78 -8.84
C ALA A 187 -7.58 8.66 -8.17
N LEU A 188 -7.08 8.28 -6.98
CA LEU A 188 -6.15 9.11 -6.21
C LEU A 188 -4.86 9.43 -6.99
N PRO A 189 -4.11 8.46 -7.58
CA PRO A 189 -2.92 8.77 -8.38
C PRO A 189 -3.18 9.73 -9.56
N ARG A 190 -4.38 9.70 -10.15
CA ARG A 190 -4.77 10.64 -11.21
C ARG A 190 -4.99 12.05 -10.67
N PHE A 191 -5.62 12.19 -9.51
CA PHE A 191 -5.74 13.48 -8.83
C PHE A 191 -4.37 14.03 -8.39
N LEU A 192 -3.48 13.14 -7.96
CA LEU A 192 -2.11 13.46 -7.62
C LEU A 192 -1.33 14.02 -8.82
N SER A 193 -1.40 13.38 -10.00
CA SER A 193 -0.66 13.87 -11.18
C SER A 193 -1.18 15.22 -11.69
N LEU A 194 -2.50 15.45 -11.66
CA LEU A 194 -3.12 16.72 -12.09
C LEU A 194 -2.71 17.90 -11.19
N SER A 195 -2.60 17.69 -9.88
CA SER A 195 -2.17 18.73 -8.95
C SER A 195 -0.67 19.06 -9.10
N SER A 196 0.17 18.07 -9.43
CA SER A 196 1.58 18.29 -9.79
C SER A 196 1.75 19.05 -11.13
N VAL A 197 0.90 18.81 -12.12
CA VAL A 197 0.88 19.59 -13.38
C VAL A 197 0.49 21.05 -13.12
N ASN A 198 -0.53 21.29 -12.29
CA ASN A 198 -0.97 22.66 -11.99
C ASN A 198 0.09 23.47 -11.21
N HIS A 199 0.85 22.85 -10.30
CA HIS A 199 1.96 23.54 -9.63
C HIS A 199 3.10 23.89 -10.59
N HIS A 200 3.42 23.03 -11.58
CA HIS A 200 4.42 23.35 -12.59
C HIS A 200 3.95 24.45 -13.56
N VAL A 201 2.69 24.46 -13.98
CA VAL A 201 2.13 25.51 -14.84
C VAL A 201 2.07 26.87 -14.11
N ALA A 202 1.69 26.88 -12.83
CA ALA A 202 1.68 28.12 -12.03
C ALA A 202 3.09 28.71 -11.85
N SER A 203 4.10 27.86 -11.60
CA SER A 203 5.50 28.29 -11.46
C SER A 203 6.13 28.77 -12.78
N ALA A 204 5.68 28.27 -13.93
CA ALA A 204 6.18 28.67 -15.25
C ALA A 204 5.63 30.03 -15.72
N SER A 205 4.47 30.47 -15.21
CA SER A 205 3.89 31.78 -15.58
C SER A 205 4.47 32.97 -14.80
N ALA A 206 5.26 32.71 -13.73
CA ALA A 206 5.80 33.73 -12.84
C ALA A 206 7.22 34.21 -13.21
N ALA A 207 7.82 33.69 -14.28
CA ALA A 207 9.19 34.04 -14.69
C ALA A 207 9.22 34.69 -16.08
N GLN A 208 8.90 35.98 -16.16
CA GLN A 208 9.44 36.87 -17.19
C GLN A 208 10.50 37.79 -16.55
N PRO A 209 11.72 37.88 -17.09
CA PRO A 209 12.74 38.78 -16.55
C PRO A 209 12.49 40.22 -17.02
N SER A 210 12.38 41.13 -16.06
CA SER A 210 12.47 42.58 -16.30
C SER A 210 13.90 42.93 -16.68
N ILE A 211 14.08 43.43 -17.90
CA ILE A 211 15.35 43.96 -18.40
C ILE A 211 15.46 45.40 -17.91
N ASP A 212 16.38 45.66 -16.98
CA ASP A 212 16.73 47.01 -16.52
C ASP A 212 17.55 47.74 -17.60
N ALA A 213 17.09 48.93 -17.99
CA ALA A 213 17.83 49.86 -18.81
C ALA A 213 17.61 51.32 -18.35
N GLY A 214 18.71 51.99 -18.00
CA GLY A 214 18.85 53.45 -17.83
C GLY A 214 18.57 53.97 -16.41
N GLY A 215 19.37 54.84 -15.77
CA GLY A 215 20.50 55.65 -16.19
C GLY A 215 20.44 57.00 -15.44
N SER A 216 21.55 57.46 -14.83
CA SER A 216 21.84 58.83 -14.32
C SER A 216 23.06 58.73 -13.38
N SER A 217 24.11 59.56 -13.36
CA SER A 217 24.50 60.79 -14.05
C SER A 217 25.93 61.20 -13.59
N THR A 218 26.54 62.11 -14.34
CA THR A 218 27.56 63.14 -13.99
C THR A 218 28.97 63.01 -14.60
N SER A 219 29.23 63.86 -15.60
CA SER A 219 30.53 64.39 -16.04
C SER A 219 30.98 65.56 -15.12
N PRO A 220 32.20 66.15 -15.24
CA PRO A 220 32.68 66.89 -16.42
C PRO A 220 34.14 66.63 -16.86
N ALA A 221 34.47 67.16 -18.04
CA ALA A 221 35.72 67.12 -18.81
C ALA A 221 36.86 68.02 -18.23
N PRO A 222 38.07 68.17 -18.84
CA PRO A 222 38.27 68.65 -20.22
C PRO A 222 39.37 67.94 -21.06
N LEU A 223 39.31 68.26 -22.36
CA LEU A 223 40.24 67.97 -23.46
C LEU A 223 41.58 68.72 -23.30
N ASP A 224 42.70 68.18 -23.80
CA ASP A 224 43.33 68.62 -25.06
C ASP A 224 44.64 67.83 -25.38
N HIS A 225 44.99 67.85 -26.68
CA HIS A 225 46.26 67.56 -27.36
C HIS A 225 46.46 66.23 -28.11
N SER A 226 46.36 66.40 -29.44
CA SER A 226 47.03 65.75 -30.58
C SER A 226 46.22 64.76 -31.38
#